data_AF-A0A661E2V8-F1
#
_entry.id   AF-A0A661E2V8-F1
#
_cell.length_a   1.000
_cell.length_b   1.000
_cell.length_c   1.000
_cell.angle_alpha   90.00
_cell.angle_beta   90.00
_cell.angle_gamma   90.00
#
_symmetry.space_group_name_H-M   'P 1'
#
loop_
_entity.id
_entity.type
_entity.pdbx_description
1 polymer ?
#
loop_
_entity_poly.entity_id
_entity_poly.type
_entity_poly.pdbx_seq_one_letter_code
_entity_poly.pdbx_strand_id
1 'polypeptide(L)'
;MESIKRQTFQDFEVVVIGDGAPSRTTKIMADICDNDSRFYYRLFPKSERTGEHYRDIIIRESQSDIIAYICDDDLWLPWHLDWMVTALQTADFAHSMNYNVHLDGHIESM
;
A
#
# COMPACT_ATOMS: atom_id res chain seq x y z
N MET A 1 -3.24 5.72 4.55
CA MET A 1 -4.14 4.67 5.09
C MET A 1 -5.59 4.89 4.69
N GLU A 2 -6.17 6.05 4.96
CA GLU A 2 -7.58 6.31 4.61
C GLU A 2 -7.90 6.15 3.11
N SER A 3 -6.99 6.56 2.22
CA SER A 3 -7.10 6.32 0.77
C SER A 3 -7.25 4.85 0.40
N ILE A 4 -6.59 3.94 1.13
CA ILE A 4 -6.66 2.50 0.93
C ILE A 4 -7.97 1.94 1.52
N LYS A 5 -8.37 2.39 2.71
CA LYS A 5 -9.63 1.96 3.33
C LYS A 5 -10.87 2.31 2.50
N ARG A 6 -10.79 3.42 1.75
CA ARG A 6 -11.86 3.94 0.89
C ARG A 6 -11.85 3.37 -0.53
N GLN A 7 -11.03 2.36 -0.83
CA GLN A 7 -11.10 1.68 -2.12
C GLN A 7 -12.51 1.11 -2.33
N THR A 8 -13.01 1.06 -3.56
CA THR A 8 -14.33 0.49 -3.89
C THR A 8 -14.26 -1.03 -4.04
N PHE A 9 -13.20 -1.56 -4.63
CA PHE A 9 -12.83 -2.97 -4.57
C PHE A 9 -12.50 -3.38 -3.13
N GLN A 10 -13.20 -4.37 -2.55
CA GLN A 10 -13.04 -4.75 -1.13
C GLN A 10 -12.22 -6.04 -0.91
N ASP A 11 -12.02 -6.85 -1.94
CA ASP A 11 -11.39 -8.17 -1.82
C ASP A 11 -9.85 -8.06 -1.90
N PHE A 12 -9.27 -7.39 -0.91
CA PHE A 12 -7.83 -7.16 -0.82
C PHE A 12 -7.33 -7.29 0.61
N GLU A 13 -6.04 -7.57 0.72
CA GLU A 13 -5.27 -7.44 1.95
C GLU A 13 -4.16 -6.40 1.79
N VAL A 14 -3.69 -5.84 2.90
CA VAL A 14 -2.62 -4.84 2.94
C VAL A 14 -1.61 -5.28 3.96
N VAL A 15 -0.36 -5.51 3.52
CA VAL A 15 0.77 -5.73 4.42
C VAL A 15 1.58 -4.45 4.52
N VAL A 16 1.53 -3.79 5.68
CA VAL A 16 2.36 -2.62 5.97
C VAL A 16 3.69 -3.09 6.56
N ILE A 17 4.78 -2.75 5.87
CA ILE A 17 6.15 -3.11 6.26
C ILE A 17 6.75 -1.95 7.08
N GLY A 18 6.94 -2.19 8.37
CA GLY A 18 7.62 -1.26 9.27
C GLY A 18 9.13 -1.46 9.22
N ASP A 19 9.82 -0.82 8.28
CA ASP A 19 11.29 -0.85 8.17
C ASP A 19 11.97 0.03 9.24
N GLY A 20 12.23 -0.54 10.42
CA GLY A 20 12.77 0.21 11.56
C GLY A 20 11.82 1.28 12.09
N ALA A 21 10.51 1.07 11.93
CA ALA A 21 9.49 2.06 12.24
C ALA A 21 9.48 2.43 13.74
N PRO A 22 9.27 3.71 14.09
CA PRO A 22 9.26 4.15 15.48
C PRO A 22 8.04 3.60 16.24
N SER A 23 8.12 3.61 17.57
CA SER A 23 7.04 3.09 18.44
C SER A 23 5.68 3.75 18.19
N ARG A 24 5.67 5.01 17.75
CA ARG A 24 4.43 5.72 17.37
C ARG A 24 3.73 5.03 16.20
N THR A 25 4.47 4.66 15.16
CA THR A 25 3.92 3.98 13.97
C THR A 25 3.37 2.61 14.35
N THR A 26 4.10 1.85 15.18
CA THR A 26 3.63 0.54 15.66
C THR A 26 2.31 0.64 16.44
N LYS A 27 2.13 1.66 17.29
CA LYS A 27 0.85 1.88 17.99
C LYS A 27 -0.30 2.17 17.03
N ILE A 28 -0.08 3.07 16.07
CA ILE A 28 -1.09 3.40 15.05
C ILE A 28 -1.46 2.16 14.23
N MET A 29 -0.48 1.33 13.86
CA MET A 29 -0.74 0.11 13.11
C MET A 29 -1.46 -0.95 13.92
N ALA A 30 -1.18 -1.07 15.23
CA ALA A 30 -1.94 -1.95 16.11
C ALA A 30 -3.43 -1.56 16.11
N ASP A 31 -3.74 -0.27 16.33
CA ASP A 31 -5.11 0.23 16.28
C ASP A 31 -5.78 -0.03 14.91
N ILE A 32 -5.04 0.12 13.81
CA ILE A 32 -5.58 -0.14 12.47
C ILE A 32 -5.90 -1.63 12.27
N CYS A 33 -4.96 -2.52 12.62
CA CYS A 33 -5.14 -3.97 12.49
C CYS A 33 -6.29 -4.49 13.37
N ASP A 34 -6.48 -3.90 14.56
CA ASP A 34 -7.57 -4.26 15.47
C ASP A 34 -8.96 -3.87 14.93
N ASN A 35 -9.03 -2.85 14.06
CA ASN A 35 -10.29 -2.30 13.54
C ASN A 35 -10.59 -2.67 12.07
N ASP A 36 -9.61 -3.17 11.31
CA ASP A 36 -9.79 -3.56 9.91
C ASP A 36 -8.97 -4.81 9.61
N SER A 37 -9.65 -5.94 9.46
CA SER A 37 -9.03 -7.27 9.29
C SER A 37 -8.26 -7.44 7.98
N ARG A 38 -8.39 -6.50 7.04
CA ARG A 38 -7.62 -6.50 5.79
C ARG A 38 -6.18 -6.04 6.01
N PHE A 39 -5.88 -5.38 7.13
CA PHE A 39 -4.58 -4.78 7.39
C PHE A 39 -3.73 -5.69 8.28
N TYR A 40 -2.51 -5.96 7.83
CA TYR A 40 -1.49 -6.68 8.56
C TYR A 40 -0.27 -5.78 8.72
N TYR A 41 0.36 -5.85 9.89
CA TYR A 41 1.60 -5.14 10.16
C TYR A 41 2.76 -6.12 10.32
N ARG A 42 3.90 -5.80 9.70
CA ARG A 42 5.15 -6.54 9.82
C ARG A 42 6.27 -5.57 10.19
N LEU A 43 6.65 -5.56 11.45
CA LEU A 43 7.75 -4.74 11.95
C LEU A 43 9.06 -5.49 11.76
N PHE A 44 10.04 -4.82 11.15
CA PHE A 44 11.38 -5.32 10.97
C PHE A 44 12.42 -4.35 11.57
N PRO A 45 13.66 -4.81 11.83
CA PRO A 45 14.78 -3.91 12.09
C PRO A 45 14.98 -2.93 10.93
N LYS A 46 15.66 -1.80 11.20
CA LYS A 46 15.97 -0.86 10.13
C LYS A 46 16.92 -1.51 9.12
N SER A 47 16.51 -1.53 7.87
CA SER A 47 17.29 -1.96 6.72
C SER A 47 18.42 -0.98 6.42
N GLU A 48 19.43 -1.45 5.68
CA GLU A 48 20.49 -0.58 5.15
C GLU A 48 19.97 0.42 4.09
N ARG A 49 18.78 0.17 3.53
CA ARG A 49 18.19 0.93 2.42
C ARG A 49 16.72 1.27 2.70
N THR A 50 15.84 0.94 1.76
CA THR A 50 14.41 1.30 1.78
C THR A 50 13.52 0.07 1.98
N GLY A 51 14.04 -0.99 2.61
CA GLY A 51 13.30 -2.20 2.92
C GLY A 51 12.96 -3.08 1.71
N GLU A 52 13.73 -2.98 0.61
CA GLU A 52 13.55 -3.78 -0.61
C GLU A 52 13.48 -5.28 -0.31
N HIS A 53 14.37 -5.79 0.55
CA HIS A 53 14.42 -7.21 0.89
C HIS A 53 13.25 -7.65 1.76
N TYR A 54 12.70 -6.77 2.60
CA TYR A 54 11.47 -7.05 3.33
C TYR A 54 10.28 -7.15 2.37
N ARG A 55 10.23 -6.31 1.31
CA ARG A 55 9.20 -6.44 0.26
C ARG A 55 9.29 -7.76 -0.47
N ASP A 56 10.49 -8.21 -0.86
CA ASP A 56 10.68 -9.51 -1.53
C ASP A 56 10.15 -10.67 -0.68
N ILE A 57 10.42 -10.68 0.64
CA ILE A 57 9.87 -11.69 1.56
C ILE A 57 8.34 -11.71 1.51
N ILE A 58 7.70 -10.56 1.70
CA ILE A 58 6.24 -10.47 1.73
C ILE A 58 5.61 -10.87 0.39
N ILE A 59 6.19 -10.44 -0.73
CA ILE A 59 5.69 -10.81 -2.07
C ILE A 59 5.78 -12.32 -2.29
N ARG A 60 6.87 -12.96 -1.85
CA ARG A 60 7.04 -14.42 -1.98
C ARG A 60 6.10 -15.24 -1.10
N GLU A 61 5.70 -14.69 0.04
CA GLU A 61 4.75 -15.32 0.97
C GLU A 61 3.30 -15.13 0.53
N SER A 62 3.01 -14.08 -0.24
CA SER A 62 1.66 -13.75 -0.70
C SER A 62 1.06 -14.88 -1.54
N GLN A 63 -0.24 -15.09 -1.36
CA GLN A 63 -1.07 -16.00 -2.14
C GLN A 63 -2.05 -15.24 -3.05
N SER A 64 -1.92 -13.91 -3.13
CA SER A 64 -2.78 -13.06 -3.94
C SER A 64 -2.45 -13.18 -5.43
N ASP A 65 -3.47 -13.12 -6.28
CA ASP A 65 -3.29 -13.14 -7.74
C ASP A 65 -2.64 -11.87 -8.29
N ILE A 66 -2.81 -10.75 -7.59
CA ILE A 66 -2.32 -9.43 -7.98
C ILE A 66 -1.53 -8.81 -6.83
N ILE A 67 -0.34 -8.29 -7.15
CA ILE A 67 0.44 -7.46 -6.23
C ILE A 67 0.27 -5.99 -6.62
N ALA A 68 -0.36 -5.21 -5.73
CA ALA A 68 -0.46 -3.76 -5.86
C ALA A 68 0.48 -3.08 -4.86
N TYR A 69 1.27 -2.12 -5.34
CA TYR A 69 2.31 -1.44 -4.54
C TYR A 69 1.97 0.04 -4.33
N ILE A 70 2.10 0.51 -3.09
CA ILE A 70 1.89 1.92 -2.70
C ILE A 70 2.97 2.35 -1.69
N CYS A 71 3.52 3.55 -1.86
CA CYS A 71 4.42 4.16 -0.89
C CYS A 71 3.64 4.75 0.30
N ASP A 72 4.31 4.99 1.43
CA ASP A 72 3.67 5.52 2.64
C ASP A 72 3.32 7.01 2.55
N ASP A 73 3.92 7.73 1.59
CA ASP A 73 3.64 9.13 1.23
C ASP A 73 2.70 9.30 0.03
N ASP A 74 2.19 8.20 -0.54
CA ASP A 74 1.28 8.22 -1.68
C ASP A 74 -0.21 8.09 -1.29
N LEU A 75 -1.07 8.52 -2.22
CA LEU A 75 -2.52 8.39 -2.12
C LEU A 75 -3.10 7.77 -3.40
N TRP A 76 -4.07 6.86 -3.21
CA TRP A 76 -4.90 6.36 -4.29
C TRP A 76 -6.28 7.02 -4.29
N LEU A 77 -6.81 7.24 -5.49
CA LEU A 77 -8.22 7.56 -5.67
C LEU A 77 -9.10 6.37 -5.26
N PRO A 78 -10.35 6.58 -4.82
CA PRO A 78 -11.21 5.50 -4.30
C PRO A 78 -11.43 4.32 -5.25
N TRP A 79 -11.25 4.48 -6.56
CA TRP A 79 -11.48 3.44 -7.57
C TRP A 79 -10.20 2.86 -8.17
N HIS A 80 -9.04 3.14 -7.56
CA HIS A 80 -7.75 2.72 -8.11
C HIS A 80 -7.66 1.20 -8.25
N LEU A 81 -7.98 0.44 -7.21
CA LEU A 81 -7.91 -1.02 -7.25
C LEU A 81 -8.87 -1.64 -8.26
N ASP A 82 -10.11 -1.16 -8.37
CA ASP A 82 -11.06 -1.65 -9.38
C ASP A 82 -10.50 -1.48 -10.80
N TRP A 83 -9.90 -0.33 -11.08
CA TRP A 83 -9.30 -0.05 -12.39
C TRP A 83 -8.07 -0.92 -12.65
N MET A 84 -7.20 -1.12 -11.66
CA MET A 84 -6.04 -1.98 -11.80
C MET A 84 -6.43 -3.44 -11.99
N VAL A 85 -7.38 -3.96 -11.20
CA VAL A 85 -7.91 -5.32 -11.34
C VAL A 85 -8.52 -5.51 -12.73
N THR A 86 -9.31 -4.55 -13.22
CA THR A 86 -9.90 -4.62 -14.56
C THR A 86 -8.83 -4.64 -15.65
N ALA A 87 -7.83 -3.77 -15.56
CA ALA A 87 -6.74 -3.70 -16.55
C ALA A 87 -5.96 -5.02 -16.61
N LEU A 88 -5.67 -5.60 -15.44
CA LEU A 88 -4.90 -6.85 -15.30
C LEU A 88 -5.66 -8.10 -15.75
N GLN A 89 -6.96 -8.02 -16.06
CA GLN A 89 -7.68 -9.14 -16.70
C GLN A 89 -7.12 -9.50 -18.09
N THR A 90 -6.43 -8.55 -18.74
CA THR A 90 -5.92 -8.70 -20.11
C THR A 90 -4.45 -8.33 -20.27
N ALA A 91 -3.74 -8.11 -19.15
CA ALA A 91 -2.35 -7.69 -19.14
C ALA A 91 -1.63 -8.25 -17.91
N ASP A 92 -0.32 -8.52 -18.04
CA ASP A 92 0.51 -9.00 -16.92
C ASP A 92 0.97 -7.86 -15.99
N PHE A 93 0.89 -6.61 -16.46
CA PHE A 93 1.32 -5.42 -15.73
C PHE A 93 0.46 -4.21 -16.09
N ALA A 94 0.08 -3.43 -15.08
CA ALA A 94 -0.69 -2.20 -15.24
C ALA A 94 -0.15 -1.13 -14.28
N HIS A 95 -0.22 0.13 -14.71
CA HIS A 95 0.09 1.29 -13.87
C HIS A 95 -0.85 2.45 -14.20
N SER A 96 -1.13 3.29 -13.22
CA SER A 96 -1.85 4.53 -13.42
C SER A 96 -0.92 5.67 -13.84
N MET A 97 -1.51 6.77 -14.31
CA MET A 97 -0.84 8.07 -14.30
C MET A 97 -0.76 8.57 -12.86
N ASN A 98 0.29 9.31 -12.56
CA ASN A 98 0.56 9.85 -11.24
C ASN A 98 0.52 11.38 -11.29
N TYR A 99 0.11 11.98 -10.18
CA TYR A 99 0.07 13.43 -9.98
C TYR A 99 0.70 13.75 -8.64
N ASN A 100 1.46 14.84 -8.56
CA ASN A 100 1.94 15.33 -7.28
C ASN A 100 0.85 16.18 -6.64
N VAL A 101 0.57 15.90 -5.36
CA VAL A 101 -0.36 16.69 -4.55
C VAL A 101 0.46 17.41 -3.48
N HIS A 102 0.49 18.72 -3.55
CA HIS A 102 1.19 19.57 -2.60
C HIS A 102 0.35 19.79 -1.34
N LEU A 103 1.00 20.18 -0.23
CA LEU A 103 0.33 20.40 1.05
C LEU A 103 -0.71 21.52 1.04
N ASP A 104 -0.61 22.45 0.09
CA ASP A 104 -1.59 23.52 -0.13
C ASP A 104 -2.78 23.08 -1.01
N GLY A 105 -2.79 21.80 -1.44
CA GLY A 105 -3.80 21.23 -2.30
C GLY A 105 -3.57 21.47 -3.79
N HIS A 106 -2.45 22.10 -4.19
CA HIS A 106 -2.09 22.20 -5.60
C HIS A 106 -1.80 20.81 -6.18
N ILE A 107 -2.27 20.58 -7.41
CA ILE A 107 -2.06 19.31 -8.13
C ILE A 107 -1.32 19.62 -9.42
N GLU A 108 -0.20 18.94 -9.63
CA GLU A 108 0.59 19.00 -10.87
C GLU A 108 0.72 17.60 -11.48
N SER A 109 0.70 17.51 -12.81
CA SER A 109 1.12 16.30 -13.50
C SER A 109 2.63 16.15 -13.39
N MET A 110 3.11 14.92 -13.18
CA MET A 110 4.53 14.59 -13.33
C MET A 110 4.99 14.67 -14.78
#